data_AF-A0A2V9MYS3-F1
#
_entry.id   AF-A0A2V9MYS3-F1
#
_cell.length_a   1.000
_cell.length_b   1.000
_cell.length_c   1.000
_cell.angle_alpha   90.00
_cell.angle_beta   90.00
_cell.angle_gamma   90.00
#
_symmetry.space_group_name_H-M   'P 1'
#
loop_
_entity.id
_entity.type
_entity.pdbx_description
1 polymer ?
#
loop_
_entity_poly.entity_id
_entity_poly.type
_entity_poly.pdbx_seq_one_letter_code
_entity_poly.pdbx_strand_id
1 'polypeptide(L)'
;MAGKRGLQPKAKLQEKAKVQEDVAHLRVLAHDLSNALEAILQASYLLSHGKLETESKRWAHLIEKSSEDAARINREMRKLMRSLGEE
;
A
#
# COMPACT_ATOMS: atom_id res chain seq x y z
N MET A 1 31.22 0.67 -41.19
CA MET A 1 30.69 -0.07 -40.03
C MET A 1 29.66 0.80 -39.33
N ALA A 2 28.39 0.43 -39.50
CA ALA A 2 27.23 1.23 -39.15
C ALA A 2 27.00 1.36 -37.64
N GLY A 3 26.20 2.37 -37.29
CA GLY A 3 25.98 2.91 -35.96
C GLY A 3 25.46 1.92 -34.91
N LYS A 4 26.01 2.06 -33.71
CA LYS A 4 25.38 1.67 -32.44
C LYS A 4 25.81 2.63 -31.33
N ARG A 5 25.54 3.93 -31.49
CA ARG A 5 25.79 4.93 -30.40
C ARG A 5 24.62 5.87 -30.10
N GLY A 6 23.47 5.74 -30.79
CA GLY A 6 22.32 6.64 -30.63
C GLY A 6 21.12 6.10 -29.85
N LEU A 7 21.08 4.82 -29.46
CA LEU A 7 19.85 4.20 -28.93
C LEU A 7 19.69 4.25 -27.40
N GLN A 8 20.71 4.65 -26.65
CA GLN A 8 20.74 4.47 -25.19
C GLN A 8 20.06 5.58 -24.34
N PRO A 9 20.07 6.87 -24.72
CA PRO A 9 19.48 7.92 -23.87
C PRO A 9 17.95 7.87 -23.81
N LYS A 10 17.28 7.59 -24.96
CA LYS A 10 15.81 7.59 -25.05
C LYS A 10 15.17 6.40 -24.34
N ALA A 11 15.79 5.22 -24.41
CA ALA A 11 15.29 4.02 -23.74
C ALA A 11 15.34 4.16 -22.21
N LYS A 12 16.43 4.70 -21.66
CA LYS A 12 16.55 4.97 -20.20
C LYS A 12 15.56 6.02 -19.69
N LEU A 13 15.28 7.05 -20.49
CA LEU A 13 14.28 8.07 -20.15
C LEU A 13 12.85 7.50 -20.14
N GLN A 14 12.52 6.62 -21.09
CA GLN A 14 11.23 5.94 -21.12
C GLN A 14 11.07 4.94 -19.96
N GLU A 15 12.13 4.22 -19.60
CA GLU A 15 12.14 3.33 -18.44
C GLU A 15 11.93 4.11 -17.14
N LYS A 16 12.64 5.23 -16.94
CA LYS A 16 12.44 6.10 -15.77
C LYS A 16 11.01 6.67 -15.72
N ALA A 17 10.46 7.12 -16.85
CA ALA A 17 9.09 7.62 -16.92
C ALA A 17 8.07 6.55 -16.54
N LYS A 18 8.26 5.31 -17.03
CA LYS A 18 7.40 4.18 -16.67
C LYS A 18 7.49 3.85 -15.18
N VAL A 19 8.70 3.84 -14.59
CA VAL A 19 8.87 3.62 -13.15
C VAL A 19 8.14 4.70 -12.34
N GLN A 20 8.22 5.96 -12.76
CA GLN A 20 7.50 7.05 -12.10
C GLN A 20 5.98 6.91 -12.20
N GLU A 21 5.46 6.47 -13.35
CA GLU A 21 4.04 6.15 -13.55
C GLU A 21 3.58 5.00 -12.65
N ASP A 22 4.34 3.91 -12.61
CA ASP A 22 4.06 2.74 -11.75
C ASP A 22 4.07 3.16 -10.26
N VAL A 23 5.04 3.99 -9.83
CA VAL A 23 5.08 4.54 -8.46
C VAL A 23 3.88 5.44 -8.18
N ALA A 24 3.45 6.27 -9.13
CA ALA A 24 2.27 7.12 -8.96
C ALA A 24 1.00 6.26 -8.78
N HIS A 25 0.83 5.20 -9.56
CA HIS A 25 -0.29 4.28 -9.42
C HIS A 25 -0.26 3.54 -8.07
N LEU A 26 0.91 3.07 -7.62
CA LEU A 26 1.04 2.44 -6.31
C LEU A 26 0.69 3.38 -5.15
N ARG A 27 0.94 4.70 -5.28
CA ARG A 27 0.48 5.69 -4.28
C ARG A 27 -1.05 5.75 -4.19
N VAL A 28 -1.76 5.66 -5.32
CA VAL A 28 -3.23 5.61 -5.34
C VAL A 28 -3.73 4.35 -4.65
N LEU A 29 -3.18 3.17 -5.02
CA LEU A 29 -3.57 1.92 -4.38
C LEU A 29 -3.29 1.90 -2.86
N ALA A 30 -2.17 2.47 -2.42
CA ALA A 30 -1.87 2.58 -1.00
C ALA A 30 -2.80 3.57 -0.26
N HIS A 31 -3.27 4.61 -0.96
CA HIS A 31 -4.33 5.50 -0.49
C HIS A 31 -5.62 4.71 -0.25
N ASP A 32 -6.09 4.01 -1.26
CA ASP A 32 -7.33 3.24 -1.19
C ASP A 32 -7.26 2.12 -0.14
N LEU A 33 -6.10 1.46 -0.02
CA LEU A 33 -5.85 0.48 1.03
C LEU A 33 -5.94 1.10 2.44
N SER A 34 -5.49 2.35 2.64
CA SER A 34 -5.67 3.00 3.94
C SER A 34 -7.13 3.26 4.24
N ASN A 35 -7.93 3.67 3.26
CA ASN A 35 -9.35 3.92 3.46
C ASN A 35 -10.08 2.62 3.83
N ALA A 36 -9.76 1.52 3.14
CA ALA A 36 -10.30 0.21 3.47
C ALA A 36 -9.91 -0.23 4.90
N LEU A 37 -8.65 -0.02 5.29
CA LEU A 37 -8.17 -0.37 6.63
C LEU A 37 -8.81 0.47 7.73
N GLU A 38 -9.01 1.76 7.48
CA GLU A 38 -9.73 2.64 8.40
C GLU A 38 -11.16 2.14 8.63
N ALA A 39 -11.89 1.77 7.57
CA ALA A 39 -13.23 1.22 7.69
C ALA A 39 -13.23 -0.10 8.50
N ILE A 40 -12.26 -0.99 8.28
CA ILE A 40 -12.16 -2.25 9.04
C ILE A 40 -11.82 -1.98 10.51
N LEU A 41 -10.91 -1.05 10.81
CA LEU A 41 -10.58 -0.67 12.18
C LEU A 41 -11.79 -0.08 12.91
N GLN A 42 -12.54 0.82 12.25
CA GLN A 42 -13.79 1.36 12.80
C GLN A 42 -14.82 0.25 13.05
N ALA A 43 -15.00 -0.68 12.11
CA ALA A 43 -15.90 -1.81 12.28
C ALA A 43 -15.46 -2.73 13.43
N SER A 44 -14.16 -3.00 13.56
CA SER A 44 -13.58 -3.81 14.64
C SER A 44 -13.81 -3.17 16.00
N TYR A 45 -13.62 -1.85 16.09
CA TYR A 45 -13.92 -1.06 17.27
C TYR A 45 -15.40 -1.14 17.64
N LEU A 46 -16.32 -0.97 16.70
CA LEU A 46 -17.76 -1.08 16.97
C LEU A 46 -18.14 -2.49 17.43
N LEU A 47 -17.56 -3.53 16.80
CA LEU A 47 -17.75 -4.94 17.18
C LEU A 47 -17.32 -5.21 18.63
N SER A 48 -16.18 -4.64 19.08
CA SER A 48 -15.69 -4.85 20.44
C SER A 48 -16.60 -4.27 21.53
N HIS A 49 -17.44 -3.30 21.18
CA HIS A 49 -18.46 -2.72 22.08
C HIS A 49 -19.79 -3.49 22.08
N GLY A 50 -19.94 -4.47 21.19
CA GLY A 50 -21.13 -5.33 21.13
C GLY A 50 -21.15 -6.37 22.26
N LYS A 51 -22.37 -6.83 22.62
CA LYS A 51 -22.54 -8.03 23.47
C LYS A 51 -22.23 -9.28 22.65
N LEU A 52 -20.94 -9.57 22.50
CA LEU A 52 -20.45 -10.74 21.78
C LEU A 52 -20.33 -11.94 22.72
N GLU A 53 -20.67 -13.12 22.22
CA GLU A 53 -20.34 -14.39 22.88
C GLU A 53 -18.83 -14.66 22.79
N THR A 54 -18.33 -15.59 23.61
CA THR A 54 -16.89 -15.84 23.79
C THR A 54 -16.15 -16.11 22.48
N GLU A 55 -16.72 -16.91 21.57
CA GLU A 55 -16.09 -17.18 20.26
C GLU A 55 -16.10 -15.95 19.35
N SER A 56 -17.21 -15.21 19.31
CA SER A 56 -17.31 -13.96 18.55
C SER A 56 -16.32 -12.90 19.03
N LYS A 57 -16.00 -12.86 20.34
CA LYS A 57 -14.93 -11.99 20.87
C LYS A 57 -13.54 -12.36 20.34
N ARG A 58 -13.24 -13.65 20.18
CA ARG A 58 -11.94 -14.09 19.62
C ARG A 58 -11.81 -13.67 18.16
N TRP A 59 -12.88 -13.80 17.38
CA TRP A 59 -12.88 -13.34 15.98
C TRP A 59 -12.74 -11.82 15.89
N ALA A 60 -13.46 -11.08 16.72
CA ALA A 60 -13.34 -9.62 16.78
C ALA A 60 -11.89 -9.18 17.08
N HIS A 61 -11.25 -9.81 18.07
CA HIS A 61 -9.84 -9.54 18.40
C HIS A 61 -8.87 -9.93 17.27
N LEU A 62 -9.14 -11.04 16.57
CA LEU A 62 -8.33 -11.45 15.41
C LEU A 62 -8.42 -10.43 14.26
N ILE A 63 -9.62 -9.91 13.99
CA ILE A 63 -9.84 -8.88 12.96
C ILE A 63 -9.10 -7.59 13.34
N GLU A 64 -9.25 -7.15 14.59
CA GLU A 64 -8.56 -5.95 15.12
C GLU A 64 -7.05 -6.06 14.90
N LYS A 65 -6.43 -7.13 15.40
CA LYS A 65 -4.98 -7.35 15.27
C LYS A 65 -4.51 -7.44 13.82
N SER A 66 -5.24 -8.16 12.97
CA SER A 66 -4.91 -8.28 11.55
C SER A 66 -4.99 -6.94 10.82
N SER A 67 -5.93 -6.08 11.22
CA SER A 67 -6.12 -4.75 10.65
C SER A 67 -5.02 -3.79 11.05
N GLU A 68 -4.58 -3.85 12.31
CA GLU A 68 -3.41 -3.09 12.79
C GLU A 68 -2.12 -3.48 12.05
N ASP A 69 -1.91 -4.78 11.85
CA ASP A 69 -0.76 -5.30 11.12
C ASP A 69 -0.77 -4.85 9.66
N ALA A 70 -1.92 -4.95 8.99
CA ALA A 70 -2.08 -4.46 7.62
C ALA A 70 -1.87 -2.94 7.52
N ALA A 71 -2.32 -2.16 8.51
CA ALA A 71 -2.06 -0.73 8.58
C ALA A 71 -0.57 -0.42 8.77
N ARG A 72 0.16 -1.20 9.57
CA ARG A 72 1.61 -1.08 9.69
C ARG A 72 2.31 -1.35 8.36
N ILE A 73 1.97 -2.46 7.69
CA ILE A 73 2.53 -2.83 6.38
C ILE A 73 2.26 -1.73 5.35
N ASN A 74 1.03 -1.20 5.28
CA ASN A 74 0.71 -0.12 4.35
C ASN A 74 1.53 1.15 4.60
N ARG A 75 1.78 1.51 5.87
CA ARG A 75 2.66 2.64 6.22
C ARG A 75 4.10 2.40 5.76
N GLU A 76 4.62 1.19 5.89
CA GLU A 76 5.96 0.81 5.43
C GLU A 76 6.06 0.87 3.90
N MET A 77 5.08 0.32 3.17
CA MET A 77 5.01 0.43 1.71
C MET A 77 5.01 1.89 1.26
N ARG A 78 4.20 2.74 1.89
CA ARG A 78 4.18 4.19 1.58
C ARG A 78 5.51 4.88 1.84
N LYS A 79 6.28 4.46 2.84
CA LYS A 79 7.64 5.00 3.07
C LYS A 79 8.56 4.65 1.90
N LEU A 80 8.59 3.38 1.49
CA LEU A 80 9.41 2.92 0.38
C LEU A 80 9.06 3.62 -0.94
N MET A 81 7.77 3.78 -1.23
CA MET A 81 7.32 4.49 -2.45
C MET A 81 7.69 5.97 -2.47
N ARG A 82 7.82 6.63 -1.31
CA ARG A 82 8.31 8.01 -1.24
C ARG A 82 9.79 8.05 -1.60
N SER A 83 10.60 7.16 -1.03
CA SER A 83 12.02 7.05 -1.37
C SER A 83 12.24 6.77 -2.87
N LEU A 84 11.43 5.90 -3.47
CA LEU A 84 11.48 5.61 -4.91
C LEU A 84 11.01 6.77 -5.80
N GLY A 85 10.22 7.71 -5.25
CA GLY A 85 9.72 8.88 -5.98
C GLY A 85 10.60 10.13 -5.86
N GLU A 86 11.56 10.13 -4.92
CA GLU A 86 12.51 11.23 -4.68
C GLU A 86 13.81 11.08 -5.52
N GLU A 87 14.00 9.97 -6.25
CA GLU A 87 15.11 9.69 -7.20
C GLU A 87 14.77 10.00 -8.68
#